data_AF-A0A969E2J6-F1
#
_entry.id   AF-A0A969E2J6-F1
#
_cell.length_a   1.000
_cell.length_b   1.000
_cell.length_c   1.000
_cell.angle_alpha   90.00
_cell.angle_beta   90.00
_cell.angle_gamma   90.00
#
_symmetry.space_group_name_H-M   'P 1'
#
loop_
_entity.id
_entity.type
_entity.pdbx_description
1 polymer ?
#
loop_
_entity_poly.entity_id
_entity_poly.type
_entity_poly.pdbx_seq_one_letter_code
_entity_poly.pdbx_strand_id
1 'polypeptide(L)'
;MAHYGNFAFRPKHPLSIFDFGMESFLGNSIFLEAHVQNTTNFSEAEFSTGLLRFGEISAAMLLQVLFPLLIFFLGFDSIASERENGTLKILISQGISWQKLITGKSMGIIAVILTLYLPIITLSFLIWFFLKNTPNGLDEILRMGVLTGAYFVYLSVFCVVAVVVSSISKTSKIALSSLIGIWLLLTILLPRASQALGAYLYEVPSKATFHAKIEADVIKTGDSHNPDDPHYKALKDSLLTAYKVDSVQKLPFNYSGYVMKEGEKISANIYDTHTADLHTIYAQQNSFSRMMAFLNPFLAIKNL
;
A
#
# COMPACT_ATOMS: atom_id res chain seq x y z
N MET A 1 -35.47 -14.92 -10.33
CA MET A 1 -35.05 -13.87 -9.38
C MET A 1 -34.04 -14.50 -8.43
N ALA A 2 -32.76 -14.23 -8.63
CA ALA A 2 -31.70 -14.75 -7.77
C ALA A 2 -31.56 -13.81 -6.55
N HIS A 3 -32.50 -13.91 -5.60
CA HIS A 3 -32.45 -13.15 -4.34
C HIS A 3 -31.59 -13.84 -3.26
N TYR A 4 -30.92 -14.94 -3.59
CA TYR A 4 -29.99 -15.61 -2.68
C TYR A 4 -28.57 -15.09 -2.96
N GLY A 5 -28.09 -14.23 -2.08
CA GLY A 5 -26.69 -13.84 -2.05
C GLY A 5 -25.85 -14.83 -1.23
N ASN A 6 -24.53 -14.74 -1.38
CA ASN A 6 -23.58 -15.49 -0.56
C ASN A 6 -22.36 -14.63 -0.24
N PHE A 7 -21.64 -14.95 0.82
CA PHE A 7 -20.40 -14.27 1.15
C PHE A 7 -19.23 -14.91 0.39
N ALA A 8 -18.42 -14.06 -0.22
CA ALA A 8 -17.08 -14.44 -0.65
C ALA A 8 -16.06 -13.88 0.34
N PHE A 9 -15.08 -14.72 0.70
CA PHE A 9 -14.01 -14.38 1.63
C PHE A 9 -12.68 -14.31 0.89
N ARG A 10 -11.85 -13.35 1.25
CA ARG A 10 -10.50 -13.23 0.68
C ARG A 10 -9.51 -14.10 1.49
N PRO A 11 -8.74 -14.99 0.86
CA PRO A 11 -7.65 -15.69 1.54
C PRO A 11 -6.49 -14.72 1.83
N LYS A 12 -5.80 -14.89 2.97
CA LYS A 12 -4.61 -14.10 3.31
C LYS A 12 -3.43 -14.48 2.42
N HIS A 13 -2.64 -13.49 2.01
CA HIS A 13 -1.44 -13.72 1.20
C HIS A 13 -0.35 -14.42 2.04
N PRO A 14 0.38 -15.43 1.53
CA PRO A 14 1.40 -16.15 2.31
C PRO A 14 2.50 -15.26 2.90
N LEU A 15 2.88 -14.18 2.21
CA LEU A 15 3.86 -13.21 2.71
C LEU A 15 3.33 -12.25 3.78
N SER A 16 2.03 -12.30 4.09
CA SER A 16 1.42 -11.45 5.13
C SER A 16 1.97 -11.73 6.54
N ILE A 17 2.70 -12.83 6.71
CA ILE A 17 3.42 -13.19 7.93
C ILE A 17 4.57 -12.20 8.20
N PHE A 18 5.23 -11.72 7.14
CA PHE A 18 6.34 -10.77 7.25
C PHE A 18 5.83 -9.32 7.28
N ASP A 19 4.93 -8.99 6.36
CA ASP A 19 4.29 -7.68 6.27
C ASP A 19 2.80 -7.82 5.91
N PHE A 20 1.91 -7.32 6.76
CA PHE A 20 0.47 -7.32 6.51
C PHE A 20 0.06 -6.43 5.34
N GLY A 21 0.89 -5.45 4.95
CA GLY A 21 0.61 -4.56 3.82
C GLY A 21 -0.71 -3.80 3.99
N MET A 22 -1.67 -4.05 3.09
CA MET A 22 -3.00 -3.43 3.10
C MET A 22 -4.09 -4.37 3.63
N GLU A 23 -3.73 -5.57 4.11
CA GLU A 23 -4.67 -6.63 4.46
C GLU A 23 -5.72 -6.13 5.47
N SER A 24 -5.25 -5.43 6.50
CA SER A 24 -6.06 -4.93 7.62
C SER A 24 -7.02 -3.79 7.24
N PHE A 25 -6.85 -3.19 6.06
CA PHE A 25 -7.67 -2.08 5.56
C PHE A 25 -8.66 -2.49 4.46
N LEU A 26 -8.41 -3.59 3.74
CA LEU A 26 -9.19 -3.95 2.54
C LEU A 26 -10.50 -4.71 2.86
N GLY A 27 -10.69 -5.20 4.08
CA GLY A 27 -11.84 -6.03 4.44
C GLY A 27 -11.65 -7.50 4.04
N ASN A 28 -12.32 -8.39 4.78
CA ASN A 28 -12.13 -9.85 4.65
C ASN A 28 -13.30 -10.56 3.95
N SER A 29 -14.42 -9.89 3.75
CA SER A 29 -15.57 -10.47 3.04
C SER A 29 -16.32 -9.45 2.18
N ILE A 30 -17.01 -9.97 1.17
CA ILE A 30 -17.93 -9.23 0.32
C ILE A 30 -19.22 -10.04 0.18
N PHE A 31 -20.37 -9.36 0.28
CA PHE A 31 -21.65 -9.99 0.05
C PHE A 31 -21.97 -9.93 -1.44
N LEU A 32 -22.07 -11.10 -2.08
CA LEU A 32 -22.39 -11.22 -3.50
C LEU A 32 -23.89 -11.37 -3.64
N GLU A 33 -24.51 -10.46 -4.36
CA GLU A 33 -25.93 -10.53 -4.71
C GLU A 33 -26.13 -10.12 -6.18
N ALA A 34 -27.25 -10.52 -6.77
CA ALA A 34 -27.53 -10.20 -8.15
C ALA A 34 -27.84 -8.70 -8.31
N HIS A 35 -27.28 -8.08 -9.35
CA HIS A 35 -27.58 -6.70 -9.77
C HIS A 35 -27.15 -5.59 -8.78
N VAL A 36 -26.30 -5.91 -7.80
CA VAL A 36 -25.75 -4.93 -6.86
C VAL A 36 -24.25 -5.14 -6.69
N GLN A 37 -23.51 -4.03 -6.74
CA GLN A 37 -22.07 -4.02 -6.50
C GLN A 37 -21.78 -3.58 -5.07
N ASN A 38 -21.60 -4.56 -4.19
CA ASN A 38 -21.26 -4.32 -2.78
C ASN A 38 -19.77 -4.00 -2.61
N THR A 39 -19.45 -3.19 -1.61
CA THR A 39 -18.07 -2.98 -1.17
C THR A 39 -17.62 -4.11 -0.25
N THR A 40 -16.31 -4.31 -0.12
CA THR A 40 -15.76 -5.18 0.92
C THR A 40 -16.10 -4.65 2.31
N ASN A 41 -16.41 -5.56 3.23
CA ASN A 41 -16.82 -5.28 4.59
C ASN A 41 -15.87 -5.95 5.59
N PHE A 42 -15.98 -5.55 6.86
CA PHE A 42 -15.25 -6.12 7.99
C PHE A 42 -13.73 -5.99 7.88
N SER A 43 -13.23 -4.77 7.72
CA SER A 43 -11.79 -4.51 7.84
C SER A 43 -11.37 -4.48 9.31
N GLU A 44 -10.18 -5.00 9.64
CA GLU A 44 -9.66 -4.94 11.02
C GLU A 44 -9.48 -3.48 11.48
N ALA A 45 -9.15 -2.59 10.54
CA ALA A 45 -9.05 -1.15 10.78
C ALA A 45 -10.37 -0.49 11.21
N GLU A 46 -11.52 -0.97 10.72
CA GLU A 46 -12.85 -0.45 11.08
C GLU A 46 -13.19 -0.73 12.55
N PHE A 47 -12.76 -1.88 13.07
CA PHE A 47 -13.00 -2.29 14.46
C PHE A 47 -11.90 -1.87 15.43
N SER A 48 -10.83 -1.23 14.95
CA SER A 48 -9.70 -0.83 15.79
C SER A 48 -9.97 0.46 16.55
N THR A 49 -9.63 0.47 17.84
CA THR A 49 -9.71 1.64 18.73
C THR A 49 -8.61 2.69 18.48
N GLY A 50 -7.91 2.61 17.35
CA GLY A 50 -6.87 3.55 16.93
C GLY A 50 -5.44 3.02 17.03
N LEU A 51 -5.24 1.85 17.66
CA LEU A 51 -3.92 1.22 17.77
C LEU A 51 -3.32 0.89 16.38
N LEU A 52 -4.16 0.45 15.44
CA LEU A 52 -3.78 0.20 14.05
C LEU A 52 -3.24 1.45 13.34
N ARG A 53 -3.58 2.67 13.80
CA ARG A 53 -3.09 3.92 13.19
C ARG A 53 -1.60 4.18 13.47
N PHE A 54 -1.03 3.53 14.50
CA PHE A 54 0.39 3.54 14.81
C PHE A 54 1.18 2.46 14.07
N GLY A 55 0.50 1.64 13.27
CA GLY A 55 1.07 0.50 12.58
C GLY A 55 0.90 -0.79 13.37
N GLU A 56 0.73 -1.89 12.64
CA GLU A 56 0.72 -3.21 13.23
C GLU A 56 2.14 -3.67 13.54
N ILE A 57 2.30 -4.45 14.62
CA ILE A 57 3.58 -5.04 14.97
C ILE A 57 3.84 -6.20 14.01
N SER A 58 4.73 -5.97 13.05
CA SER A 58 5.18 -6.97 12.06
C SER A 58 6.70 -6.99 11.96
N ALA A 59 7.26 -8.05 11.34
CA ALA A 59 8.69 -8.11 11.07
C ALA A 59 9.15 -6.93 10.19
N ALA A 60 8.33 -6.57 9.20
CA ALA A 60 8.55 -5.39 8.38
C ALA A 60 8.58 -4.09 9.20
N MET A 61 7.67 -3.88 10.15
CA MET A 61 7.65 -2.69 11.00
C MET A 61 8.92 -2.57 11.85
N LEU A 62 9.41 -3.68 12.42
CA LEU A 62 10.67 -3.71 13.15
C LEU A 62 11.83 -3.27 12.25
N LEU A 63 11.93 -3.85 11.05
CA LEU A 63 13.02 -3.59 10.13
C LEU A 63 12.94 -2.20 9.47
N GLN A 64 11.74 -1.71 9.18
CA GLN A 64 11.54 -0.41 8.51
C GLN A 64 11.66 0.77 9.49
N VAL A 65 11.19 0.62 10.73
CA VAL A 65 11.08 1.75 11.68
C VAL A 65 12.11 1.66 12.80
N LEU A 66 12.18 0.52 13.50
CA LEU A 66 13.00 0.38 14.71
C LEU A 66 14.49 0.18 14.39
N PHE A 67 14.81 -0.62 13.37
CA PHE A 67 16.21 -0.90 13.00
C PHE A 67 16.96 0.35 12.54
N PRO A 68 16.43 1.23 11.67
CA PRO A 68 17.07 2.50 11.35
C PRO A 68 17.37 3.36 12.58
N LEU A 69 16.44 3.40 13.54
CA LEU A 69 16.65 4.12 14.79
C LEU A 69 17.79 3.49 15.61
N LEU A 70 17.79 2.16 15.75
CA LEU A 70 18.86 1.41 16.41
C LEU A 70 20.22 1.66 15.75
N ILE A 71 20.28 1.61 14.41
CA ILE A 71 21.49 1.89 13.63
C ILE A 71 22.02 3.28 13.94
N PHE A 72 21.15 4.28 14.03
CA PHE A 72 21.54 5.64 14.37
C PHE A 72 22.09 5.73 15.80
N PHE A 73 21.50 5.02 16.75
CA PHE A 73 22.05 4.90 18.11
C PHE A 73 23.39 4.16 18.19
N LEU A 74 23.65 3.22 17.30
CA LEU A 74 24.94 2.51 17.26
C LEU A 74 26.03 3.29 16.50
N GLY A 75 25.63 4.15 15.56
CA GLY A 75 26.56 4.83 14.66
C GLY A 75 26.86 6.30 14.99
N PHE A 76 26.08 6.96 15.85
CA PHE A 76 26.19 8.42 16.04
C PHE A 76 27.56 8.87 16.56
N ASP A 77 28.21 8.09 17.43
CA ASP A 77 29.50 8.41 18.03
C ASP A 77 30.70 7.76 17.31
N SER A 78 30.44 7.00 16.24
CA SER A 78 31.44 6.18 15.54
C SER A 78 32.72 6.92 15.14
N ILE A 79 32.60 8.18 14.69
CA ILE A 79 33.70 9.08 14.31
C ILE A 79 33.67 10.36 15.16
N ALA A 80 32.49 10.81 15.58
CA ALA A 80 32.34 12.01 16.38
C ALA A 80 33.08 11.90 17.73
N SER A 81 33.08 10.74 18.39
CA SER A 81 33.83 10.53 19.63
C SER A 81 35.34 10.56 19.42
N GLU A 82 35.84 9.99 18.32
CA GLU A 82 37.26 10.02 17.96
C GLU A 82 37.73 11.46 17.67
N ARG A 83 36.84 12.28 17.11
CA ARG A 83 37.09 13.71 16.90
C ARG A 83 37.16 14.47 18.23
N GLU A 84 36.20 14.25 19.12
CA GLU A 84 36.14 14.90 20.44
C GLU A 84 37.37 14.56 21.29
N ASN A 85 37.79 13.30 21.27
CA ASN A 85 38.94 12.81 22.02
C ASN A 85 40.29 13.10 21.34
N GLY A 86 40.30 13.73 20.16
CA GLY A 86 41.51 14.06 19.40
C GLY A 86 42.22 12.86 18.75
N THR A 87 41.71 11.64 18.92
CA THR A 87 42.29 10.41 18.37
C THR A 87 42.12 10.29 16.86
N LEU A 88 41.13 10.98 16.27
CA LEU A 88 40.92 11.01 14.83
C LEU A 88 42.15 11.56 14.07
N LYS A 89 42.82 12.59 14.62
CA LYS A 89 44.04 13.15 14.00
C LYS A 89 45.18 12.13 14.02
N ILE A 90 45.26 11.31 15.08
CA ILE A 90 46.26 10.24 15.22
C ILE A 90 46.03 9.19 14.13
N LEU A 91 44.79 8.73 13.95
CA LEU A 91 44.44 7.74 12.90
C LEU A 91 44.81 8.23 11.49
N ILE A 92 44.52 9.49 11.18
CA ILE A 92 44.84 10.07 9.87
C ILE A 92 46.36 10.22 9.71
N SER A 93 47.09 10.63 10.75
CA SER A 93 48.56 10.75 10.72
C SER A 93 49.28 9.41 10.50
N GLN A 94 48.64 8.30 10.87
CA GLN A 94 49.11 6.94 10.63
C GLN A 94 48.84 6.45 9.18
N GLY A 95 48.31 7.31 8.30
CA GLY A 95 48.09 7.00 6.89
C GLY A 95 46.70 6.43 6.56
N ILE A 96 45.76 6.45 7.50
CA ILE A 96 44.39 6.02 7.24
C ILE A 96 43.64 7.12 6.48
N SER A 97 43.24 6.82 5.25
CA SER A 97 42.39 7.71 4.44
C SER A 97 40.96 7.79 4.97
N TRP A 98 40.30 8.93 4.78
CA TRP A 98 38.87 9.13 5.10
C TRP A 98 37.93 8.07 4.54
N GLN A 99 38.17 7.63 3.30
CA GLN A 99 37.35 6.61 2.64
C GLN A 99 37.39 5.29 3.42
N LYS A 100 38.60 4.79 3.74
CA LYS A 100 38.79 3.58 4.55
C LYS A 100 38.12 3.67 5.92
N LEU A 101 38.18 4.84 6.55
CA LEU A 101 37.58 5.06 7.87
C LEU A 101 36.06 4.97 7.81
N ILE A 102 35.42 5.64 6.84
CA ILE A 102 33.96 5.60 6.66
C ILE A 102 33.49 4.20 6.27
N THR A 103 34.14 3.56 5.29
CA THR A 103 33.74 2.21 4.84
C THR A 103 33.93 1.17 5.93
N GLY A 104 35.05 1.21 6.66
CA GLY A 104 35.35 0.27 7.73
C GLY A 104 34.36 0.39 8.90
N LYS A 105 34.07 1.62 9.35
CA LYS A 105 33.07 1.86 10.40
C LYS A 105 31.67 1.44 9.95
N SER A 106 31.30 1.73 8.70
CA SER A 106 30.01 1.31 8.14
C SER A 106 29.88 -0.20 8.08
N MET A 107 30.93 -0.91 7.61
CA MET A 107 30.97 -2.39 7.60
C MET A 107 30.87 -2.98 9.00
N GLY A 108 31.49 -2.35 10.00
CA GLY A 108 31.37 -2.77 11.40
C GLY A 108 29.94 -2.71 11.91
N ILE A 109 29.22 -1.61 11.65
CA ILE A 109 27.81 -1.47 12.03
C ILE A 109 26.95 -2.47 11.24
N ILE A 110 27.19 -2.63 9.94
CA ILE A 110 26.47 -3.63 9.11
C ILE A 110 26.66 -5.03 9.68
N ALA A 111 27.87 -5.40 10.10
CA ALA A 111 28.13 -6.71 10.71
C ALA A 111 27.32 -6.91 12.00
N VAL A 112 27.24 -5.90 12.86
CA VAL A 112 26.39 -5.96 14.07
C VAL A 112 24.92 -6.11 13.70
N ILE A 113 24.41 -5.32 12.75
CA ILE A 113 23.01 -5.40 12.32
C ILE A 113 22.69 -6.74 11.66
N LEU A 114 23.62 -7.33 10.92
CA LEU A 114 23.45 -8.67 10.33
C LEU A 114 23.19 -9.74 11.39
N THR A 115 23.77 -9.62 12.59
CA THR A 115 23.51 -10.58 13.69
C THR A 115 22.05 -10.55 14.17
N LEU A 116 21.37 -9.41 14.06
CA LEU A 116 19.96 -9.24 14.43
C LEU A 116 19.02 -9.50 13.24
N TYR A 117 19.46 -9.13 12.04
CA TYR A 117 18.69 -9.24 10.81
C TYR A 117 18.52 -10.70 10.35
N LEU A 118 19.60 -11.48 10.37
CA LEU A 118 19.57 -12.87 9.89
C LEU A 118 18.55 -13.74 10.65
N PRO A 119 18.48 -13.73 12.00
CA PRO A 119 17.46 -14.48 12.73
C PRO A 119 16.02 -14.09 12.38
N ILE A 120 15.74 -12.81 12.13
CA ILE A 120 14.40 -12.35 11.76
C ILE A 120 14.00 -12.92 10.42
N ILE A 121 14.88 -12.82 9.42
CA ILE A 121 14.62 -13.33 8.07
C ILE A 121 14.51 -14.86 8.06
N THR A 122 15.40 -15.57 8.76
CA THR A 122 15.33 -17.03 8.83
C THR A 122 14.05 -17.49 9.51
N LEU A 123 13.62 -16.83 10.59
CA LEU A 123 12.36 -17.13 11.25
C LEU A 123 11.16 -16.87 10.33
N SER A 124 11.12 -15.72 9.65
CA SER A 124 10.06 -15.40 8.68
C SER A 124 10.01 -16.42 7.53
N PHE A 125 11.18 -16.84 7.02
CA PHE A 125 11.27 -17.86 5.98
C PHE A 125 10.78 -19.23 6.47
N LEU A 126 11.15 -19.64 7.69
CA LEU A 126 10.69 -20.90 8.27
C LEU A 126 9.17 -20.91 8.44
N ILE A 127 8.60 -19.85 9.00
CA ILE A 127 7.14 -19.77 9.19
C ILE A 127 6.42 -19.82 7.84
N TRP A 128 6.89 -19.06 6.84
CA TRP A 128 6.36 -19.14 5.48
C TRP A 128 6.46 -20.55 4.89
N PHE A 129 7.62 -21.21 5.04
CA PHE A 129 7.86 -22.56 4.53
C PHE A 129 6.89 -23.60 5.12
N PHE A 130 6.60 -23.51 6.42
CA PHE A 130 5.66 -24.41 7.10
C PHE A 130 4.18 -24.14 6.77
N LEU A 131 3.83 -22.89 6.46
CA LEU A 131 2.45 -22.50 6.15
C LEU A 131 2.09 -22.62 4.66
N LYS A 132 3.08 -22.82 3.79
CA LYS A 132 2.84 -23.00 2.36
C LYS A 132 2.08 -24.32 2.11
N ASN A 133 0.93 -24.22 1.43
CA ASN A 133 0.11 -25.39 1.06
C ASN A 133 0.32 -25.86 -0.39
N THR A 134 1.14 -25.16 -1.18
CA THR A 134 1.36 -25.43 -2.61
C THR A 134 2.78 -25.94 -2.87
N PRO A 135 2.98 -27.04 -3.63
CA PRO A 135 4.30 -27.66 -3.80
C PRO A 135 5.27 -26.86 -4.68
N ASN A 136 4.79 -26.08 -5.67
CA ASN A 136 5.61 -25.33 -6.61
C ASN A 136 5.49 -23.82 -6.38
N GLY A 137 6.53 -23.19 -5.85
CA GLY A 137 6.55 -21.76 -5.50
C GLY A 137 7.86 -21.06 -5.86
N LEU A 138 8.41 -21.29 -7.06
CA LEU A 138 9.63 -20.59 -7.50
C LEU A 138 9.46 -19.07 -7.49
N ASP A 139 8.28 -18.56 -7.89
CA ASP A 139 7.95 -17.14 -7.83
C ASP A 139 7.98 -16.61 -6.39
N GLU A 140 7.38 -17.32 -5.43
CA GLU A 140 7.39 -16.93 -4.01
C GLU A 140 8.81 -16.91 -3.42
N ILE A 141 9.64 -17.90 -3.76
CA ILE A 141 11.04 -17.95 -3.33
C ILE A 141 11.81 -16.77 -3.91
N LEU A 142 11.60 -16.44 -5.20
CA LEU A 142 12.24 -15.29 -5.83
C LEU A 142 11.81 -13.97 -5.17
N ARG A 143 10.51 -13.79 -4.89
CA ARG A 143 9.99 -12.62 -4.17
C ARG A 143 10.60 -12.50 -2.78
N MET A 144 10.72 -13.60 -2.04
CA MET A 144 11.39 -13.63 -0.73
C MET A 144 12.88 -13.28 -0.82
N GLY A 145 13.57 -13.77 -1.86
CA GLY A 145 14.97 -13.44 -2.11
C GLY A 145 15.17 -11.95 -2.42
N VAL A 146 14.32 -11.38 -3.29
CA VAL A 146 14.32 -9.95 -3.63
C VAL A 146 14.00 -9.11 -2.39
N LEU A 147 13.00 -9.50 -1.60
CA LEU A 147 12.64 -8.85 -0.34
C LEU A 147 13.83 -8.83 0.63
N THR A 148 14.47 -9.97 0.84
CA THR A 148 15.65 -10.10 1.70
C THR A 148 16.79 -9.17 1.22
N GLY A 149 17.11 -9.22 -0.08
CA GLY A 149 18.14 -8.34 -0.65
C GLY A 149 17.80 -6.86 -0.50
N ALA A 150 16.54 -6.47 -0.74
CA ALA A 150 16.08 -5.10 -0.62
C ALA A 150 16.19 -4.56 0.81
N TYR A 151 15.78 -5.34 1.82
CA TYR A 151 15.93 -4.96 3.22
C TYR A 151 17.38 -4.85 3.67
N PHE A 152 18.26 -5.73 3.18
CA PHE A 152 19.69 -5.62 3.45
C PHE A 152 20.28 -4.32 2.89
N VAL A 153 19.95 -3.97 1.65
CA VAL A 153 20.38 -2.71 1.02
C VAL A 153 19.82 -1.51 1.79
N TYR A 154 18.52 -1.54 2.12
CA TYR A 154 17.84 -0.53 2.91
C TYR A 154 18.58 -0.24 4.22
N LEU A 155 18.84 -1.27 5.04
CA LEU A 155 19.54 -1.10 6.32
C LEU A 155 20.99 -0.63 6.13
N SER A 156 21.67 -1.11 5.09
CA SER A 156 23.03 -0.68 4.76
C SER A 156 23.12 0.82 4.45
N VAL A 157 22.10 1.39 3.77
CA VAL A 157 22.01 2.84 3.53
C VAL A 157 21.97 3.60 4.85
N PHE A 158 21.16 3.16 5.82
CA PHE A 158 21.11 3.80 7.14
C PHE A 158 22.43 3.69 7.91
N CYS A 159 23.15 2.56 7.80
CA CYS A 159 24.48 2.41 8.40
C CYS A 159 25.47 3.44 7.84
N VAL A 160 25.49 3.61 6.52
CA VAL A 160 26.37 4.60 5.86
C VAL A 160 25.98 6.02 6.26
N VAL A 161 24.68 6.35 6.27
CA VAL A 161 24.18 7.66 6.72
C VAL A 161 24.60 7.96 8.16
N ALA A 162 24.50 6.97 9.07
CA ALA A 162 24.91 7.12 10.45
C ALA A 162 26.38 7.54 10.58
N VAL A 163 27.26 6.83 9.88
CA VAL A 163 28.70 7.09 9.89
C VAL A 163 29.03 8.43 9.21
N VAL A 164 28.40 8.74 8.08
CA VAL A 164 28.62 10.02 7.37
C VAL A 164 28.20 11.21 8.24
N VAL A 165 27.03 11.16 8.89
CA VAL A 165 26.59 12.23 9.80
C VAL A 165 27.51 12.33 11.02
N SER A 166 27.93 11.20 11.59
CA SER A 166 28.94 11.19 12.67
C SER A 166 30.25 11.82 12.21
N SER A 167 30.67 11.55 10.97
CA SER A 167 31.91 12.07 10.38
C SER A 167 31.88 13.59 10.17
N ILE A 168 30.72 14.20 9.93
CA ILE A 168 30.62 15.66 9.70
C ILE A 168 30.35 16.41 11.01
N SER A 169 29.79 15.72 12.01
CA SER A 169 29.40 16.31 13.29
C SER A 169 30.61 16.65 14.17
N LYS A 170 30.57 17.83 14.79
CA LYS A 170 31.65 18.29 15.69
C LYS A 170 31.68 17.53 17.02
N THR A 171 30.51 17.14 17.51
CA THR A 171 30.32 16.44 18.77
C THR A 171 29.37 15.26 18.62
N SER A 172 29.49 14.26 19.49
CA SER A 172 28.62 13.07 19.50
C SER A 172 27.16 13.47 19.77
N LYS A 173 26.95 14.48 20.62
CA LYS A 173 25.62 15.04 20.88
C LYS A 173 24.96 15.63 19.62
N ILE A 174 25.71 16.38 18.82
CA ILE A 174 25.20 16.97 17.56
C ILE A 174 24.91 15.86 16.53
N ALA A 175 25.75 14.83 16.47
CA ALA A 175 25.53 13.68 15.59
C ALA A 175 24.21 12.97 15.93
N LEU A 176 24.00 12.67 17.22
CA LEU A 176 22.78 12.00 17.68
C LEU A 176 21.52 12.82 17.39
N SER A 177 21.52 14.12 17.74
CA SER A 177 20.36 14.97 17.47
C SER A 177 20.05 15.10 15.98
N SER A 178 21.08 15.18 15.14
CA SER A 178 20.92 15.26 13.69
C SER A 178 20.35 13.96 13.11
N LEU A 179 20.86 12.81 13.56
CA LEU A 179 20.37 11.50 13.12
C LEU A 179 18.92 11.25 13.54
N ILE A 180 18.53 11.60 14.77
CA ILE A 180 17.13 11.53 15.20
C ILE A 180 16.26 12.44 14.33
N GLY A 181 16.72 13.65 14.02
CA GLY A 181 16.01 14.56 13.11
C GLY A 181 15.84 14.00 11.70
N ILE A 182 16.90 13.39 11.13
CA ILE A 182 16.85 12.71 9.83
C ILE A 182 15.87 11.54 9.88
N TRP A 183 15.91 10.73 10.95
CA TRP A 183 14.98 9.62 11.12
C TRP A 183 13.54 10.12 11.15
N LEU A 184 13.21 11.11 12.01
CA LEU A 184 11.88 11.71 12.08
C LEU A 184 11.41 12.23 10.73
N LEU A 185 12.30 12.89 10.00
CA LEU A 185 12.01 13.43 8.68
C LEU A 185 11.70 12.32 7.67
N LEU A 186 12.53 11.29 7.59
CA LEU A 186 12.40 10.21 6.60
C LEU A 186 11.27 9.23 6.92
N THR A 187 11.10 8.82 8.18
CA THR A 187 10.15 7.74 8.54
C THR A 187 8.77 8.26 8.92
N ILE A 188 8.66 9.50 9.43
CA ILE A 188 7.40 10.06 9.92
C ILE A 188 6.92 11.22 9.05
N LEU A 189 7.69 12.30 8.96
CA LEU A 189 7.23 13.55 8.37
C LEU A 189 7.01 13.44 6.85
N LEU A 190 8.01 12.97 6.10
CA LEU A 190 7.91 12.88 4.64
C LEU A 190 6.78 11.94 4.17
N PRO A 191 6.62 10.71 4.70
CA PRO A 191 5.51 9.86 4.31
C PRO A 191 4.15 10.50 4.56
N ARG A 192 3.96 11.11 5.74
CA ARG A 192 2.70 11.77 6.10
C ARG A 192 2.43 13.01 5.25
N ALA A 193 3.45 13.84 5.04
CA ALA A 193 3.35 15.02 4.19
C ALA A 193 3.02 14.64 2.74
N SER A 194 3.68 13.60 2.20
CA SER A 194 3.40 13.12 0.85
C SER A 194 1.96 12.65 0.67
N GLN A 195 1.42 11.91 1.65
CA GLN A 195 0.03 11.48 1.62
C GLN A 195 -0.95 12.65 1.75
N ALA A 196 -0.69 13.58 2.68
CA ALA A 196 -1.52 14.75 2.90
C ALA A 196 -1.56 15.67 1.66
N LEU A 197 -0.41 15.88 1.01
CA LEU A 197 -0.32 16.66 -0.22
C LEU A 197 -1.10 16.01 -1.37
N GLY A 198 -0.99 14.68 -1.53
CA GLY A 198 -1.79 13.95 -2.50
C GLY A 198 -3.29 14.13 -2.27
N ALA A 199 -3.74 13.93 -1.02
CA ALA A 199 -5.14 14.08 -0.64
C ALA A 199 -5.67 15.52 -0.79
N TYR A 200 -4.82 16.52 -0.54
CA TYR A 200 -5.19 17.93 -0.70
C TYR A 200 -5.30 18.35 -2.16
N LEU A 201 -4.38 17.88 -3.03
CA LEU A 201 -4.36 18.26 -4.44
C LEU A 201 -5.39 17.50 -5.28
N TYR A 202 -5.69 16.26 -4.91
CA TYR A 202 -6.61 15.39 -5.61
C TYR A 202 -7.70 14.93 -4.65
N GLU A 203 -8.79 15.69 -4.56
CA GLU A 203 -9.88 15.40 -3.62
C GLU A 203 -10.67 14.16 -4.04
N VAL A 204 -10.92 13.27 -3.08
CA VAL A 204 -11.69 12.04 -3.29
C VAL A 204 -13.14 12.31 -2.86
N PRO A 205 -14.15 12.03 -3.70
CA PRO A 205 -15.54 12.20 -3.31
C PRO A 205 -15.88 11.29 -2.11
N SER A 206 -16.73 11.78 -1.21
CA SER A 206 -17.26 10.93 -0.14
C SER A 206 -18.08 9.77 -0.75
N LYS A 207 -18.15 8.63 -0.05
CA LYS A 207 -18.94 7.47 -0.50
C LYS A 207 -20.37 7.85 -0.86
N ALA A 208 -21.01 8.70 -0.05
CA ALA A 208 -22.36 9.19 -0.34
C ALA A 208 -22.43 10.02 -1.62
N THR A 209 -21.49 10.95 -1.84
CA THR A 209 -21.45 11.75 -3.07
C THR A 209 -21.14 10.92 -4.32
N PHE A 210 -20.31 9.89 -4.20
CA PHE A 210 -19.99 8.97 -5.29
C PHE A 210 -21.23 8.18 -5.71
N HIS A 211 -21.94 7.55 -4.76
CA HIS A 211 -23.17 6.82 -5.06
C HIS A 211 -24.27 7.72 -5.61
N ALA A 212 -24.45 8.93 -5.05
CA ALA A 212 -25.44 9.89 -5.53
C ALA A 212 -25.19 10.31 -7.00
N LYS A 213 -23.92 10.45 -7.41
CA LYS A 213 -23.57 10.74 -8.81
C LYS A 213 -23.91 9.59 -9.75
N ILE A 214 -23.61 8.35 -9.35
CA ILE A 214 -23.95 7.15 -10.13
C ILE A 214 -25.47 7.05 -10.29
N GLU A 215 -26.21 7.18 -9.20
CA GLU A 215 -27.67 7.11 -9.21
C GLU A 215 -28.28 8.20 -10.11
N ALA A 216 -27.80 9.44 -10.01
CA ALA A 216 -28.25 10.54 -10.86
C ALA A 216 -28.00 10.26 -12.35
N ASP A 217 -26.84 9.69 -12.72
CA ASP A 217 -26.52 9.36 -14.11
C ASP A 217 -27.32 8.16 -14.64
N VAL A 218 -27.65 7.19 -13.78
CA VAL A 218 -28.56 6.09 -14.13
C VAL A 218 -29.96 6.63 -14.44
N ILE A 219 -30.51 7.47 -13.54
CA ILE A 219 -31.83 8.10 -13.75
C ILE A 219 -31.86 8.92 -15.03
N LYS A 220 -30.76 9.61 -15.36
CA LYS A 220 -30.66 10.42 -16.58
C LYS A 220 -30.57 9.60 -17.86
N THR A 221 -29.92 8.44 -17.82
CA THR A 221 -29.67 7.61 -19.01
C THR A 221 -30.84 6.66 -19.30
N GLY A 222 -31.41 6.08 -18.25
CA GLY A 222 -32.55 5.18 -18.31
C GLY A 222 -32.58 4.31 -17.07
N ASP A 223 -33.60 4.48 -16.23
CA ASP A 223 -33.82 3.67 -15.03
C ASP A 223 -34.80 2.53 -15.33
N SER A 224 -34.31 1.28 -15.32
CA SER A 224 -35.13 0.09 -15.56
C SER A 224 -36.18 -0.17 -14.48
N HIS A 225 -36.06 0.47 -13.31
CA HIS A 225 -37.00 0.35 -12.20
C HIS A 225 -38.13 1.37 -12.27
N ASN A 226 -38.01 2.39 -13.12
CA ASN A 226 -39.05 3.38 -13.36
C ASN A 226 -39.93 2.94 -14.56
N PRO A 227 -41.20 2.57 -14.34
CA PRO A 227 -42.10 2.12 -15.42
C PRO A 227 -42.38 3.21 -16.46
N ASP A 228 -42.24 4.48 -16.07
CA ASP A 228 -42.50 5.65 -16.91
C ASP A 228 -41.21 6.25 -17.52
N ASP A 229 -40.09 5.53 -17.42
CA ASP A 229 -38.81 5.96 -17.96
C ASP A 229 -38.87 6.13 -19.50
N PRO A 230 -38.49 7.31 -20.04
CA PRO A 230 -38.56 7.58 -21.47
C PRO A 230 -37.69 6.64 -22.32
N HIS A 231 -36.51 6.23 -21.82
CA HIS A 231 -35.61 5.34 -22.54
C HIS A 231 -36.24 3.94 -22.66
N TYR A 232 -36.79 3.39 -21.56
CA TYR A 232 -37.45 2.08 -21.60
C TYR A 232 -38.77 2.09 -22.35
N LYS A 233 -39.49 3.22 -22.36
CA LYS A 233 -40.67 3.40 -23.21
C LYS A 233 -40.29 3.33 -24.70
N ALA A 234 -39.27 4.07 -25.12
CA ALA A 234 -38.78 4.04 -26.49
C ALA A 234 -38.25 2.65 -26.90
N LEU A 235 -37.54 1.98 -26.00
CA LEU A 235 -37.06 0.61 -26.19
C LEU A 235 -38.22 -0.38 -26.41
N LYS A 236 -39.26 -0.29 -25.57
CA LYS A 236 -40.49 -1.09 -25.71
C LYS A 236 -41.13 -0.89 -27.08
N ASP A 237 -41.37 0.36 -27.45
CA ASP A 237 -42.08 0.71 -28.70
C ASP A 237 -41.29 0.24 -29.93
N SER A 238 -39.97 0.38 -29.90
CA SER A 238 -39.07 -0.13 -30.94
C SER A 238 -39.14 -1.65 -31.09
N LEU A 239 -39.16 -2.39 -29.97
CA LEU A 239 -39.28 -3.85 -30.00
C LEU A 239 -40.64 -4.32 -30.52
N LEU A 240 -41.73 -3.73 -30.05
CA LEU A 240 -43.08 -4.06 -30.53
C LEU A 240 -43.20 -3.83 -32.05
N THR A 241 -42.64 -2.72 -32.53
CA THR A 241 -42.60 -2.39 -33.96
C THR A 241 -41.77 -3.39 -34.76
N ALA A 242 -40.56 -3.72 -34.29
CA ALA A 242 -39.65 -4.64 -34.98
C ALA A 242 -40.23 -6.06 -35.12
N TYR A 243 -40.93 -6.53 -34.08
CA TYR A 243 -41.56 -7.86 -34.07
C TYR A 243 -43.00 -7.86 -34.58
N LYS A 244 -43.55 -6.70 -34.97
CA LYS A 244 -44.92 -6.52 -35.49
C LYS A 244 -45.99 -7.06 -34.54
N VAL A 245 -45.83 -6.81 -33.24
CA VAL A 245 -46.76 -7.22 -32.19
C VAL A 245 -47.29 -5.99 -31.44
N ASP A 246 -48.49 -6.09 -30.89
CA ASP A 246 -49.21 -5.04 -30.14
C ASP A 246 -48.97 -5.10 -28.62
N SER A 247 -48.40 -6.20 -28.10
CA SER A 247 -48.12 -6.37 -26.67
C SER A 247 -46.82 -7.13 -26.40
N VAL A 248 -46.21 -6.85 -25.24
CA VAL A 248 -44.94 -7.46 -24.82
C VAL A 248 -45.04 -8.95 -24.58
N GLN A 249 -46.25 -9.47 -24.30
CA GLN A 249 -46.51 -10.89 -24.10
C GLN A 249 -46.43 -11.71 -25.40
N LYS A 250 -46.56 -11.05 -26.57
CA LYS A 250 -46.45 -11.71 -27.88
C LYS A 250 -45.01 -11.73 -28.42
N LEU A 251 -44.05 -11.16 -27.70
CA LEU A 251 -42.65 -11.23 -28.08
C LEU A 251 -42.12 -12.67 -27.95
N PRO A 252 -41.21 -13.12 -28.84
CA PRO A 252 -40.68 -14.49 -28.82
C PRO A 252 -39.66 -14.74 -27.69
N PHE A 253 -39.49 -13.79 -26.78
CA PHE A 253 -38.57 -13.84 -25.64
C PHE A 253 -39.17 -13.15 -24.43
N ASN A 254 -38.55 -13.36 -23.26
CA ASN A 254 -38.97 -12.71 -22.03
C ASN A 254 -38.58 -11.22 -22.01
N TYR A 255 -39.55 -10.33 -22.20
CA TYR A 255 -39.35 -8.88 -22.21
C TYR A 255 -38.77 -8.35 -20.88
N SER A 256 -39.23 -8.83 -19.72
CA SER A 256 -38.71 -8.34 -18.44
C SER A 256 -37.25 -8.73 -18.25
N GLY A 257 -36.87 -9.95 -18.64
CA GLY A 257 -35.46 -10.37 -18.67
C GLY A 257 -34.59 -9.52 -19.61
N TYR A 258 -35.15 -9.09 -20.75
CA TYR A 258 -34.46 -8.18 -21.67
C TYR A 258 -34.27 -6.78 -21.09
N VAL A 259 -35.31 -6.21 -20.47
CA VAL A 259 -35.24 -4.91 -19.77
C VAL A 259 -34.21 -4.96 -18.64
N MET A 260 -34.22 -6.02 -17.82
CA MET A 260 -33.23 -6.22 -16.76
C MET A 260 -31.80 -6.29 -17.32
N LYS A 261 -31.60 -7.01 -18.43
CA LYS A 261 -30.29 -7.09 -19.10
C LYS A 261 -29.81 -5.72 -19.59
N GLU A 262 -30.69 -4.92 -20.20
CA GLU A 262 -30.31 -3.59 -20.69
C GLU A 262 -30.09 -2.61 -19.52
N GLY A 263 -30.88 -2.71 -18.44
CA GLY A 263 -30.67 -1.94 -17.20
C GLY A 263 -29.33 -2.23 -16.56
N GLU A 264 -28.99 -3.51 -16.40
CA GLU A 264 -27.68 -3.93 -15.89
C GLU A 264 -26.54 -3.39 -16.77
N LYS A 265 -26.70 -3.43 -18.09
CA LYS A 265 -25.68 -2.94 -19.02
C LYS A 265 -25.47 -1.43 -18.89
N ILE A 266 -26.54 -0.65 -18.74
CA ILE A 266 -26.46 0.80 -18.54
C ILE A 266 -25.81 1.11 -17.18
N SER A 267 -26.33 0.52 -16.10
CA SER A 267 -25.84 0.79 -14.75
C SER A 267 -24.39 0.35 -14.55
N ALA A 268 -23.99 -0.83 -15.07
CA ALA A 268 -22.62 -1.31 -15.01
C ALA A 268 -21.65 -0.37 -15.75
N ASN A 269 -22.01 0.07 -16.96
CA ASN A 269 -21.15 0.97 -17.73
C ASN A 269 -20.96 2.35 -17.05
N ILE A 270 -22.04 2.88 -16.45
CA ILE A 270 -21.95 4.12 -15.65
C ILE A 270 -21.04 3.90 -14.44
N TYR A 271 -21.25 2.81 -13.69
CA TYR A 271 -20.43 2.47 -12.54
C TYR A 271 -18.95 2.33 -12.90
N ASP A 272 -18.64 1.60 -13.97
CA ASP A 272 -17.27 1.39 -14.47
C ASP A 272 -16.60 2.72 -14.81
N THR A 273 -17.34 3.65 -15.44
CA THR A 273 -16.85 4.98 -15.78
C THR A 273 -16.49 5.78 -14.52
N HIS A 274 -17.42 5.89 -13.56
CA HIS A 274 -17.16 6.61 -12.29
C HIS A 274 -16.03 5.97 -11.48
N THR A 275 -15.92 4.65 -11.51
CA THR A 275 -14.87 3.90 -10.81
C THR A 275 -13.50 4.10 -11.47
N ALA A 276 -13.44 4.17 -12.80
CA ALA A 276 -12.22 4.47 -13.54
C ALA A 276 -11.70 5.89 -13.21
N ASP A 277 -12.59 6.88 -13.10
CA ASP A 277 -12.24 8.24 -12.69
C ASP A 277 -11.69 8.24 -11.25
N LEU A 278 -12.36 7.52 -10.34
CA LEU A 278 -11.91 7.38 -8.95
C LEU A 278 -10.52 6.73 -8.86
N HIS A 279 -10.27 5.67 -9.63
CA HIS A 279 -8.96 5.04 -9.70
C HIS A 279 -7.88 5.97 -10.25
N THR A 280 -8.23 6.84 -11.19
CA THR A 280 -7.32 7.85 -11.73
C THR A 280 -6.91 8.86 -10.64
N ILE A 281 -7.87 9.32 -9.83
CA ILE A 281 -7.60 10.19 -8.67
C ILE A 281 -6.66 9.48 -7.68
N TYR A 282 -6.92 8.22 -7.32
CA TYR A 282 -6.04 7.46 -6.44
C TYR A 282 -4.63 7.24 -7.02
N ALA A 283 -4.52 6.99 -8.32
CA ALA A 283 -3.22 6.85 -8.98
C ALA A 283 -2.41 8.15 -8.93
N GLN A 284 -3.07 9.29 -9.08
CA GLN A 284 -2.49 10.63 -8.96
C GLN A 284 -2.05 10.92 -7.52
N GLN A 285 -2.89 10.62 -6.51
CA GLN A 285 -2.48 10.73 -5.10
C GLN A 285 -1.23 9.89 -4.78
N ASN A 286 -1.23 8.63 -5.22
CA ASN A 286 -0.11 7.72 -4.97
C ASN A 286 1.14 8.05 -5.78
N SER A 287 1.04 8.89 -6.82
CA SER A 287 2.20 9.34 -7.61
C SER A 287 3.19 10.15 -6.76
N PHE A 288 2.71 10.95 -5.80
CA PHE A 288 3.57 11.70 -4.89
C PHE A 288 4.43 10.78 -4.02
N SER A 289 3.81 9.75 -3.42
CA SER A 289 4.55 8.77 -2.62
C SER A 289 5.60 8.03 -3.45
N ARG A 290 5.25 7.66 -4.70
CA ARG A 290 6.18 7.02 -5.65
C ARG A 290 7.35 7.94 -6.03
N MET A 291 7.11 9.23 -6.25
CA MET A 291 8.19 10.18 -6.55
C MET A 291 9.10 10.37 -5.34
N MET A 292 8.54 10.47 -4.13
CA MET A 292 9.30 10.63 -2.89
C MET A 292 10.11 9.37 -2.54
N ALA A 293 9.72 8.20 -3.02
CA ALA A 293 10.45 6.96 -2.83
C ALA A 293 11.88 6.99 -3.42
N PHE A 294 12.14 7.78 -4.47
CA PHE A 294 13.50 7.92 -5.02
C PHE A 294 14.48 8.59 -4.05
N LEU A 295 13.99 9.47 -3.18
CA LEU A 295 14.80 10.23 -2.23
C LEU A 295 14.72 9.66 -0.81
N ASN A 296 13.65 8.94 -0.49
CA ASN A 296 13.38 8.42 0.84
C ASN A 296 13.45 6.89 0.85
N PRO A 297 14.54 6.30 1.38
CA PRO A 297 14.69 4.84 1.46
C PRO A 297 13.52 4.13 2.16
N PHE A 298 12.87 4.80 3.14
CA PHE A 298 11.73 4.23 3.85
C PHE A 298 10.49 4.10 2.95
N LEU A 299 10.24 5.10 2.09
CA LEU A 299 9.17 5.00 1.09
C LEU A 299 9.52 4.03 -0.04
N ALA A 300 10.80 3.92 -0.40
CA ALA A 300 11.28 2.94 -1.38
C ALA A 300 10.98 1.51 -0.96
N ILE A 301 11.37 1.12 0.27
CA ILE A 301 11.16 -0.25 0.75
C ILE A 301 9.68 -0.57 0.97
N LYS A 302 8.86 0.43 1.30
CA LYS A 302 7.41 0.27 1.47
C LYS A 302 6.65 0.09 0.16
N ASN A 303 7.23 0.51 -0.96
CA ASN A 303 6.63 0.41 -2.31
C ASN A 303 7.20 -0.76 -3.14
N LEU A 304 8.03 -1.61 -2.53
CA LEU A 304 8.66 -2.78 -3.16
C LEU A 304 7.65 -3.92 -3.35
#